data_AF-A0A6I3FBG6-F1
#
_entry.id   AF-A0A6I3FBG6-F1
#
_cell.length_a   1.000
_cell.length_b   1.000
_cell.length_c   1.000
_cell.angle_alpha   90.00
_cell.angle_beta   90.00
_cell.angle_gamma   90.00
#
_symmetry.space_group_name_H-M   'P 1'
#
loop_
_entity.id
_entity.type
_entity.pdbx_description
1 polymer ?
#
loop_
_entity_poly.entity_id
_entity_poly.type
_entity_poly.pdbx_seq_one_letter_code
_entity_poly.pdbx_strand_id
1 'polypeptide(L)'
;MRLSHRVRTIVSVSSDESSLNPPLLNPAQQEVLDLLGSAPDERPVFDPNLRDSLIDELEESLADLAPELDPADPLFISKHALSTVHGCEARHVAERDKAFEWSAPLARGSVAHKAIELSVHWRGRPDPLEMVDEALARLAQGTDGLGDWLVTCSEAERAEVRALANERVATFLECFPPLKASWVPVTEGRLRAELLGGRIILAGRTDLSLGRSEGNTARKVVIDLKTGGFSSAHLDDLRFYALIETLRLGVPPRLTASYYLDAGRAQPEAVTEGVLRSAVKRTADGARKLHELAVGTRAPIARPSRSCRWCPALADCGAGRAFLGEDSSVDVFDND
;
A
#
# COMPACT_ATOMS: atom_id res chain seq x y z
N MET A 1 30.20 68.25 -11.71
CA MET A 1 30.15 66.92 -11.06
C MET A 1 29.68 67.12 -9.62
N ARG A 2 28.37 66.97 -9.37
CA ARG A 2 27.76 66.95 -8.04
C ARG A 2 26.64 65.90 -8.07
N LEU A 3 26.91 64.76 -7.45
CA LEU A 3 25.95 63.75 -7.05
C LEU A 3 25.39 64.18 -5.69
N SER A 4 24.08 64.08 -5.47
CA SER A 4 23.50 63.74 -4.16
C SER A 4 21.97 63.56 -4.23
N HIS A 5 21.55 62.34 -3.90
CA HIS A 5 20.32 61.88 -3.25
C HIS A 5 18.93 62.29 -3.76
N ARG A 6 18.28 61.37 -4.50
CA ARG A 6 16.82 61.15 -4.42
C ARG A 6 16.52 60.12 -3.32
N VAL A 7 15.71 60.52 -2.35
CA VAL A 7 15.09 59.66 -1.34
C VAL A 7 14.14 58.68 -2.04
N ARG A 8 14.38 57.38 -1.90
CA ARG A 8 13.43 56.33 -2.32
C ARG A 8 12.34 56.22 -1.26
N THR A 9 11.11 56.54 -1.65
CA THR A 9 9.90 56.22 -0.91
C THR A 9 9.85 54.71 -0.67
N ILE A 10 9.86 54.30 0.60
CA ILE A 10 9.58 52.93 1.01
C ILE A 10 8.10 52.70 0.72
N VAL A 11 7.80 51.95 -0.34
CA VAL A 11 6.47 51.39 -0.56
C VAL A 11 6.29 50.35 0.55
N SER A 12 5.32 50.59 1.44
CA SER A 12 4.95 49.62 2.46
C SER A 12 4.57 48.32 1.76
N VAL A 13 5.30 47.24 2.06
CA VAL A 13 4.91 45.89 1.69
C VAL A 13 3.59 45.63 2.41
N SER A 14 2.49 45.69 1.65
CA SER A 14 1.19 45.19 2.08
C SER A 14 1.39 43.71 2.41
N SER A 15 1.37 43.39 3.69
CA SER A 15 1.16 42.05 4.19
C SER A 15 -0.13 41.53 3.59
N ASP A 16 -0.01 40.61 2.64
CA ASP A 16 -1.12 39.95 1.99
C ASP A 16 -1.84 39.08 3.03
N GLU A 17 -2.88 39.65 3.65
CA GLU A 17 -3.87 39.00 4.50
C GLU A 17 -4.71 38.01 3.66
N SER A 18 -4.08 37.00 3.06
CA SER A 18 -4.76 35.88 2.42
C SER A 18 -5.26 34.89 3.49
N SER A 19 -6.13 35.37 4.37
CA SER A 19 -6.86 34.52 5.30
C SER A 19 -8.36 34.57 5.00
N LEU A 20 -8.98 33.39 5.11
CA LEU A 20 -10.40 33.16 5.43
C LEU A 20 -11.37 32.82 4.28
N ASN A 21 -10.98 31.92 3.38
CA ASN A 21 -11.91 30.86 2.98
C ASN A 21 -11.12 29.58 2.68
N PRO A 22 -11.46 28.42 3.29
CA PRO A 22 -10.91 27.16 2.81
C PRO A 22 -11.29 27.00 1.33
N PRO A 23 -10.39 26.46 0.48
CA PRO A 23 -10.74 26.19 -0.90
C PRO A 23 -12.01 25.35 -0.92
N LEU A 24 -12.98 25.77 -1.72
CA LEU A 24 -14.23 25.05 -1.92
C LEU A 24 -13.87 23.65 -2.44
N LEU A 25 -14.11 22.63 -1.62
CA LEU A 25 -13.93 21.25 -2.02
C LEU A 25 -14.99 20.88 -3.05
N ASN A 26 -14.59 20.13 -4.07
CA ASN A 26 -15.57 19.52 -4.95
C ASN A 26 -16.28 18.35 -4.22
N PRO A 27 -17.41 17.83 -4.76
CA PRO A 27 -18.16 16.76 -4.10
C PRO A 27 -17.35 15.50 -3.78
N ALA A 28 -16.44 15.07 -4.67
CA ALA A 28 -15.60 13.89 -4.45
C ALA A 28 -14.60 14.11 -3.30
N GLN A 29 -13.98 15.29 -3.24
CA GLN A 29 -13.08 15.67 -2.16
C GLN A 29 -13.81 15.77 -0.82
N GLN A 30 -15.04 16.29 -0.81
CA GLN A 30 -15.87 16.35 0.38
C GLN A 30 -16.26 14.95 0.86
N GLU A 31 -16.65 14.04 -0.05
CA GLU A 31 -16.96 12.64 0.29
C GLU A 31 -15.76 11.95 0.96
N VAL A 32 -14.55 12.13 0.42
CA VAL A 32 -13.33 11.57 1.03
C VAL A 32 -13.05 12.20 2.40
N LEU A 33 -13.26 13.51 2.54
CA LEU A 33 -13.09 14.19 3.83
C LEU A 33 -14.09 13.69 4.88
N ASP A 34 -15.34 13.44 4.48
CA ASP A 34 -16.38 12.94 5.38
C ASP A 34 -16.11 11.49 5.79
N LEU A 35 -15.65 10.65 4.85
CA LEU A 35 -15.31 9.24 5.11
C LEU A 35 -14.05 9.08 5.97
N LEU A 36 -13.01 9.88 5.69
CA LEU A 36 -11.71 9.76 6.35
C LEU A 36 -11.55 10.72 7.51
N GLY A 37 -12.42 11.71 7.68
CA GLY A 37 -12.44 12.64 8.81
C GLY A 37 -12.93 12.00 10.11
N SER A 38 -12.87 12.75 11.20
CA SER A 38 -13.54 12.41 12.47
C SER A 38 -13.44 13.59 13.44
N ALA A 39 -14.56 13.90 14.09
CA ALA A 39 -14.61 14.87 15.17
C ALA A 39 -13.82 14.36 16.39
N PRO A 40 -13.25 15.24 17.24
CA PRO A 40 -12.43 14.81 18.38
C PRO A 40 -13.10 13.83 19.34
N ASP A 41 -14.41 13.97 19.55
CA ASP A 41 -15.25 13.19 20.47
C ASP A 41 -15.67 11.81 19.91
N GLU A 42 -15.53 11.58 18.61
CA GLU A 42 -15.80 10.30 17.96
C GLU A 42 -14.58 9.36 17.95
N ARG A 43 -13.42 9.83 18.42
CA ARG A 43 -12.16 9.10 18.28
C ARG A 43 -12.05 8.01 19.35
N PRO A 44 -11.85 6.75 18.96
CA PRO A 44 -11.80 5.64 19.90
C PRO A 44 -10.55 5.72 20.79
N VAL A 45 -10.74 5.34 22.05
CA VAL A 45 -9.66 5.14 23.03
C VAL A 45 -9.48 3.64 23.22
N PHE A 46 -8.25 3.16 23.15
CA PHE A 46 -7.91 1.75 23.31
C PHE A 46 -7.31 1.45 24.68
N ASP A 47 -7.36 0.18 25.09
CA ASP A 47 -6.74 -0.28 26.32
C ASP A 47 -5.21 -0.04 26.28
N PRO A 48 -4.60 0.54 27.33
CA PRO A 48 -3.16 0.74 27.40
C PRO A 48 -2.31 -0.53 27.20
N ASN A 49 -2.85 -1.71 27.55
CA ASN A 49 -2.17 -3.00 27.46
C ASN A 49 -2.49 -3.75 26.16
N LEU A 50 -3.25 -3.14 25.23
CA LEU A 50 -3.62 -3.80 23.98
C LEU A 50 -2.40 -4.30 23.22
N ARG A 51 -1.33 -3.50 23.16
CA ARG A 51 -0.06 -3.87 22.52
C ARG A 51 0.47 -5.20 23.05
N ASP A 52 0.67 -5.26 24.36
CA ASP A 52 1.31 -6.39 25.02
C ASP A 52 0.43 -7.63 24.85
N SER A 53 -0.89 -7.48 24.97
CA SER A 53 -1.84 -8.59 24.72
C SER A 53 -1.78 -9.14 23.28
N LEU A 54 -1.53 -8.30 22.28
CA LEU A 54 -1.43 -8.73 20.88
C LEU A 54 -0.06 -9.35 20.58
N ILE A 55 1.01 -8.87 21.23
CA ILE A 55 2.35 -9.48 21.16
C ILE A 55 2.28 -10.88 21.79
N ASP A 56 1.72 -11.00 22.99
CA ASP A 56 1.57 -12.28 23.69
C ASP A 56 0.76 -13.28 22.84
N GLU A 57 -0.37 -12.86 22.26
CA GLU A 57 -1.20 -13.73 21.40
C GLU A 57 -0.43 -14.19 20.14
N LEU A 58 0.37 -13.31 19.52
CA LEU A 58 1.22 -13.65 18.37
C LEU A 58 2.35 -14.61 18.74
N GLU A 59 3.09 -14.29 19.81
CA GLU A 59 4.25 -15.08 20.24
C GLU A 59 3.83 -16.44 20.76
N GLU A 60 2.73 -16.55 21.51
CA GLU A 60 2.16 -17.84 21.93
C GLU A 60 1.75 -18.68 20.71
N SER A 61 1.08 -18.08 19.72
CA SER A 61 0.62 -18.78 18.51
C SER A 61 1.76 -19.26 17.59
N LEU A 62 2.97 -18.72 17.78
CA LEU A 62 4.15 -18.99 16.95
C LEU A 62 5.32 -19.58 17.74
N ALA A 63 5.12 -19.86 19.04
CA ALA A 63 6.17 -20.31 19.94
C ALA A 63 6.85 -21.60 19.44
N ASP A 64 6.09 -22.47 18.77
CA ASP A 64 6.57 -23.72 18.21
C ASP A 64 7.52 -23.54 17.01
N LEU A 65 7.46 -22.39 16.31
CA LEU A 65 8.42 -22.06 15.25
C LEU A 65 9.75 -21.52 15.80
N ALA A 66 9.78 -21.01 17.04
CA ALA A 66 10.97 -20.37 17.61
C ALA A 66 12.26 -21.24 17.58
N PRO A 67 12.21 -22.57 17.85
CA PRO A 67 13.38 -23.44 17.76
C PRO A 67 13.88 -23.68 16.33
N GLU A 68 13.03 -23.47 15.32
CA GLU A 68 13.33 -23.72 13.90
C GLU A 68 13.87 -22.48 13.17
N LEU A 69 13.79 -21.30 13.81
CA LEU A 69 14.17 -20.03 13.22
C LEU A 69 15.45 -19.46 13.85
N ASP A 70 16.38 -19.03 13.01
CA ASP A 70 17.61 -18.34 13.41
C ASP A 70 17.37 -16.81 13.42
N PRO A 71 17.60 -16.09 14.53
CA PRO A 71 17.53 -14.62 14.51
C PRO A 71 18.53 -13.96 13.55
N ALA A 72 19.59 -14.65 13.12
CA ALA A 72 20.51 -14.16 12.09
C ALA A 72 19.96 -14.30 10.66
N ASP A 73 18.98 -15.18 10.44
CA ASP A 73 18.25 -15.35 9.18
C ASP A 73 16.72 -15.42 9.45
N PRO A 74 16.12 -14.28 9.81
CA PRO A 74 14.76 -14.25 10.31
C PRO A 74 13.71 -14.45 9.21
N LEU A 75 12.56 -15.01 9.58
CA LEU A 75 11.40 -15.11 8.70
C LEU A 75 10.78 -13.73 8.48
N PHE A 76 10.99 -13.17 7.29
CA PHE A 76 10.38 -11.91 6.86
C PHE A 76 8.97 -12.12 6.34
N ILE A 77 8.00 -11.42 6.95
CA ILE A 77 6.59 -11.47 6.59
C ILE A 77 6.14 -10.10 6.07
N SER A 78 5.63 -10.08 4.85
CA SER A 78 5.07 -8.90 4.19
C SER A 78 3.60 -9.10 3.83
N LYS A 79 2.89 -8.00 3.53
CA LYS A 79 1.50 -8.07 3.02
C LYS A 79 1.39 -8.95 1.77
N HIS A 80 2.39 -8.88 0.88
CA HIS A 80 2.40 -9.66 -0.35
C HIS A 80 2.60 -11.16 -0.08
N ALA A 81 3.53 -11.53 0.80
CA ALA A 81 3.73 -12.92 1.20
C ALA A 81 2.46 -13.51 1.84
N LEU A 82 1.82 -12.74 2.72
CA LEU A 82 0.55 -13.10 3.33
C LEU A 82 -0.59 -13.21 2.30
N SER A 83 -0.75 -12.25 1.40
CA SER A 83 -1.81 -12.28 0.38
C SER A 83 -1.66 -13.49 -0.55
N THR A 84 -0.43 -13.77 -1.01
CA THR A 84 -0.15 -14.90 -1.92
C THR A 84 -0.31 -16.25 -1.24
N VAL A 85 0.24 -16.46 -0.04
CA VAL A 85 0.19 -17.76 0.66
C VAL A 85 -1.24 -18.15 1.06
N HIS A 86 -2.07 -17.19 1.50
CA HIS A 86 -3.47 -17.47 1.79
C HIS A 86 -4.31 -17.58 0.52
N GLY A 87 -3.97 -16.82 -0.53
CA GLY A 87 -4.67 -16.85 -1.81
C GLY A 87 -4.50 -18.19 -2.53
N CYS A 88 -3.26 -18.63 -2.77
CA CYS A 88 -2.93 -19.91 -3.39
C CYS A 88 -1.46 -20.27 -3.11
N GLU A 89 -1.21 -21.32 -2.33
CA GLU A 89 0.14 -21.73 -1.93
C GLU A 89 0.96 -22.21 -3.13
N ALA A 90 0.33 -22.90 -4.08
CA ALA A 90 0.98 -23.31 -5.33
C ALA A 90 1.47 -22.10 -6.16
N ARG A 91 0.68 -21.02 -6.21
CA ARG A 91 1.09 -19.78 -6.86
C ARG A 91 2.23 -19.11 -6.09
N HIS A 92 2.14 -19.05 -4.76
CA HIS A 92 3.20 -18.48 -3.92
C HIS A 92 4.56 -19.16 -4.16
N VAL A 93 4.58 -20.49 -4.23
CA VAL A 93 5.79 -21.25 -4.55
C VAL A 93 6.27 -20.94 -5.97
N ALA A 94 5.38 -21.02 -6.96
CA ALA A 94 5.74 -20.77 -8.37
C ALA A 94 6.27 -19.35 -8.65
N GLU A 95 5.83 -18.35 -7.89
CA GLU A 95 6.32 -16.97 -8.03
C GLU A 95 7.75 -16.79 -7.53
N ARG A 96 8.24 -17.65 -6.64
CA ARG A 96 9.64 -17.59 -6.16
C ARG A 96 10.65 -18.01 -7.22
N ASP A 97 10.26 -18.90 -8.12
CA ASP A 97 11.16 -19.52 -9.10
C ASP A 97 11.19 -18.80 -10.45
N LYS A 98 10.28 -17.85 -10.70
CA LYS A 98 10.18 -17.14 -11.98
C LYS A 98 10.89 -15.79 -11.95
N ALA A 99 11.69 -15.52 -12.99
CA ALA A 99 12.19 -14.17 -13.26
C ALA A 99 11.02 -13.22 -13.55
N PHE A 100 10.88 -12.18 -12.73
CA PHE A 100 9.87 -11.15 -12.93
C PHE A 100 10.27 -10.26 -14.12
N GLU A 101 9.32 -10.03 -15.04
CA GLU A 101 9.51 -9.16 -16.20
C GLU A 101 8.61 -7.92 -16.09
N TRP A 102 9.21 -6.75 -16.30
CA TRP A 102 8.49 -5.49 -16.31
C TRP A 102 7.81 -5.24 -17.67
N SER A 103 6.68 -4.55 -17.59
CA SER A 103 5.91 -4.05 -18.74
C SER A 103 5.21 -2.75 -18.35
N ALA A 104 4.73 -1.99 -19.33
CA ALA A 104 4.04 -0.73 -19.05
C ALA A 104 2.86 -0.87 -18.06
N PRO A 105 1.97 -1.88 -18.17
CA PRO A 105 0.89 -2.09 -17.20
C PRO A 105 1.36 -2.42 -15.78
N LEU A 106 2.53 -3.03 -15.62
CA LEU A 106 3.12 -3.35 -14.30
C LEU A 106 3.84 -2.15 -13.71
N ALA A 107 4.56 -1.37 -14.53
CA ALA A 107 5.33 -0.20 -14.09
C ALA A 107 4.45 0.99 -13.70
N ARG A 108 3.27 1.17 -14.34
CA ARG A 108 2.39 2.34 -14.13
C ARG A 108 2.06 2.58 -12.65
N GLY A 109 1.90 1.51 -11.87
CA GLY A 109 1.51 1.62 -10.47
C GLY A 109 2.61 2.23 -9.62
N SER A 110 3.84 1.76 -9.79
CA SER A 110 5.02 2.29 -9.11
C SER A 110 5.26 3.76 -9.48
N VAL A 111 5.10 4.11 -10.76
CA VAL A 111 5.23 5.51 -11.22
C VAL A 111 4.14 6.40 -10.62
N ALA A 112 2.88 5.95 -10.62
CA ALA A 112 1.78 6.71 -10.03
C ALA A 112 1.96 6.91 -8.51
N HIS A 113 2.36 5.87 -7.77
CA HIS A 113 2.63 5.99 -6.33
C HIS A 113 3.76 6.99 -6.07
N LYS A 114 4.85 6.92 -6.85
CA LYS A 114 5.97 7.87 -6.70
C LYS A 114 5.56 9.30 -7.06
N ALA A 115 4.77 9.50 -8.10
CA ALA A 115 4.25 10.82 -8.48
C ALA A 115 3.33 11.39 -7.40
N ILE A 116 2.46 10.58 -6.80
CA ILE A 116 1.61 11.00 -5.68
C ILE A 116 2.46 11.33 -4.45
N GLU A 117 3.45 10.50 -4.11
CA GLU A 117 4.41 10.76 -3.03
C GLU A 117 5.07 12.14 -3.18
N LEU A 118 5.55 12.47 -4.39
CA LEU A 118 6.14 13.77 -4.70
C LEU A 118 5.11 14.89 -4.57
N SER A 119 3.89 14.68 -5.08
CA SER A 119 2.82 15.68 -5.06
C SER A 119 2.42 16.10 -3.63
N VAL A 120 2.46 15.17 -2.67
CA VAL A 120 2.08 15.42 -1.27
C VAL A 120 3.02 16.45 -0.61
N HIS A 121 4.29 16.46 -0.99
CA HIS A 121 5.31 17.36 -0.44
C HIS A 121 5.75 18.45 -1.42
N TRP A 122 5.04 18.57 -2.56
CA TRP A 122 5.37 19.53 -3.60
C TRP A 122 5.10 20.96 -3.14
N ARG A 123 5.96 21.89 -3.55
CA ARG A 123 5.74 23.32 -3.29
C ARG A 123 4.86 23.91 -4.37
N GLY A 124 3.72 24.48 -3.96
CA GLY A 124 2.74 25.04 -4.90
C GLY A 124 1.71 24.00 -5.35
N ARG A 125 1.03 24.28 -6.46
CA ARG A 125 0.02 23.37 -7.02
C ARG A 125 0.71 22.33 -7.91
N PRO A 126 0.65 21.03 -7.59
CA PRO A 126 1.26 20.00 -8.42
C PRO A 126 0.51 19.85 -9.75
N ASP A 127 1.25 19.80 -10.86
CA ASP A 127 0.72 19.38 -12.16
C ASP A 127 0.88 17.86 -12.31
N PRO A 128 -0.18 17.10 -12.69
CA PRO A 128 -0.11 15.65 -12.78
C PRO A 128 1.02 15.13 -13.69
N LEU A 129 1.20 15.74 -14.87
CA LEU A 129 2.20 15.29 -15.84
C LEU A 129 3.62 15.60 -15.37
N GLU A 130 3.82 16.79 -14.78
CA GLU A 130 5.10 17.14 -14.16
C GLU A 130 5.48 16.14 -13.06
N MET A 131 4.52 15.72 -12.22
CA MET A 131 4.77 14.75 -11.15
C MET A 131 5.11 13.37 -11.71
N VAL A 132 4.47 12.95 -12.80
CA VAL A 132 4.80 11.70 -13.50
C VAL A 132 6.20 11.77 -14.11
N ASP A 133 6.55 12.86 -14.76
CA ASP A 133 7.86 13.02 -15.40
C ASP A 133 8.99 13.01 -14.34
N GLU A 134 8.80 13.68 -13.21
CA GLU A 134 9.74 13.64 -12.09
C GLU A 134 9.81 12.23 -11.46
N ALA A 135 8.68 11.53 -11.33
CA ALA A 135 8.65 10.16 -10.83
C ALA A 135 9.41 9.19 -11.73
N LEU A 136 9.21 9.27 -13.05
CA LEU A 136 9.95 8.49 -14.05
C LEU A 136 11.45 8.76 -13.96
N ALA A 137 11.85 10.03 -13.88
CA ALA A 137 13.25 10.42 -13.78
C ALA A 137 13.92 9.87 -12.52
N ARG A 138 13.23 9.86 -11.37
CA ARG A 138 13.74 9.30 -10.11
C ARG A 138 13.80 7.79 -10.12
N LEU A 139 12.75 7.12 -10.60
CA LEU A 139 12.71 5.66 -10.63
C LEU A 139 13.74 5.07 -11.59
N ALA A 140 14.02 5.73 -12.72
CA ALA A 140 15.07 5.32 -13.66
C ALA A 140 16.49 5.41 -13.09
N GLN A 141 16.70 6.11 -11.96
CA GLN A 141 17.99 6.12 -11.24
C GLN A 141 18.09 4.99 -10.20
N GLY A 142 17.02 4.21 -10.02
CA GLY A 142 17.02 3.03 -9.16
C GLY A 142 17.98 1.95 -9.66
N THR A 143 18.46 1.11 -8.74
CA THR A 143 19.29 -0.07 -9.05
C THR A 143 18.47 -1.36 -8.98
N ASP A 144 17.15 -1.23 -9.04
CA ASP A 144 16.21 -2.34 -9.08
C ASP A 144 15.76 -2.63 -10.52
N GLY A 145 15.06 -3.75 -10.72
CA GLY A 145 14.63 -4.15 -12.05
C GLY A 145 13.68 -3.14 -12.73
N LEU A 146 12.97 -2.30 -11.95
CA LEU A 146 12.13 -1.25 -12.52
C LEU A 146 12.99 -0.13 -13.09
N GLY A 147 14.01 0.31 -12.35
CA GLY A 147 14.98 1.29 -12.84
C GLY A 147 15.66 0.83 -14.12
N ASP A 148 16.17 -0.40 -14.13
CA ASP A 148 16.80 -1.00 -15.31
C ASP A 148 15.83 -1.03 -16.50
N TRP A 149 14.61 -1.52 -16.30
CA TRP A 149 13.59 -1.57 -17.35
C TRP A 149 13.20 -0.17 -17.85
N LEU A 150 13.04 0.80 -16.96
CA LEU A 150 12.72 2.18 -17.33
C LEU A 150 13.84 2.82 -18.15
N VAL A 151 15.09 2.40 -18.00
CA VAL A 151 16.20 2.89 -18.85
C VAL A 151 16.16 2.23 -20.24
N THR A 152 15.77 0.96 -20.34
CA THR A 152 15.85 0.18 -21.59
C THR A 152 14.55 0.09 -22.37
N CYS A 153 13.40 0.43 -21.78
CA CYS A 153 12.09 0.34 -22.43
C CYS A 153 12.01 1.21 -23.69
N SER A 154 11.18 0.79 -24.64
CA SER A 154 10.94 1.55 -25.87
C SER A 154 10.27 2.90 -25.57
N GLU A 155 10.39 3.84 -26.50
CA GLU A 155 9.69 5.13 -26.41
C GLU A 155 8.17 4.95 -26.32
N ALA A 156 7.62 3.95 -27.03
CA ALA A 156 6.21 3.60 -26.99
C ALA A 156 5.77 3.13 -25.60
N GLU A 157 6.52 2.20 -24.99
CA GLU A 157 6.24 1.74 -23.62
C GLU A 157 6.37 2.88 -22.60
N ARG A 158 7.38 3.74 -22.75
CA ARG A 158 7.54 4.92 -21.89
C ARG A 158 6.34 5.86 -22.00
N ALA A 159 5.89 6.15 -23.22
CA ALA A 159 4.71 6.98 -23.47
C ALA A 159 3.44 6.34 -22.86
N GLU A 160 3.29 5.03 -22.97
CA GLU A 160 2.19 4.29 -22.36
C GLU A 160 2.21 4.36 -20.83
N VAL A 161 3.35 4.12 -20.18
CA VAL A 161 3.51 4.27 -18.72
C VAL A 161 3.15 5.68 -18.29
N ARG A 162 3.66 6.69 -19.01
CA ARG A 162 3.41 8.10 -18.71
C ARG A 162 1.91 8.41 -18.77
N ALA A 163 1.21 7.96 -19.81
CA ALA A 163 -0.22 8.18 -19.97
C ALA A 163 -1.03 7.47 -18.86
N LEU A 164 -0.74 6.19 -18.61
CA LEU A 164 -1.44 5.38 -17.61
C LEU A 164 -1.22 5.87 -16.18
N ALA A 165 0.01 6.31 -15.85
CA ALA A 165 0.30 6.89 -14.54
C ALA A 165 -0.37 8.27 -14.39
N ASN A 166 -0.36 9.10 -15.44
CA ASN A 166 -0.97 10.42 -15.40
C ASN A 166 -2.46 10.37 -15.12
N GLU A 167 -3.19 9.41 -15.72
CA GLU A 167 -4.61 9.20 -15.43
C GLU A 167 -4.83 9.02 -13.92
N ARG A 168 -4.05 8.13 -13.27
CA ARG A 168 -4.16 7.82 -11.84
C ARG A 168 -3.79 9.01 -10.95
N VAL A 169 -2.73 9.75 -11.31
CA VAL A 169 -2.28 10.93 -10.56
C VAL A 169 -3.29 12.08 -10.69
N ALA A 170 -3.83 12.31 -11.89
CA ALA A 170 -4.86 13.32 -12.13
C ALA A 170 -6.12 13.01 -11.31
N THR A 171 -6.58 11.76 -11.30
CA THR A 171 -7.72 11.33 -10.46
C THR A 171 -7.43 11.59 -8.98
N PHE A 172 -6.24 11.27 -8.47
CA PHE A 172 -5.90 11.58 -7.08
C PHE A 172 -5.95 13.08 -6.78
N LEU A 173 -5.32 13.91 -7.60
CA LEU A 173 -5.25 15.36 -7.38
C LEU A 173 -6.62 16.04 -7.54
N GLU A 174 -7.53 15.45 -8.32
CA GLU A 174 -8.89 15.96 -8.52
C GLU A 174 -9.86 15.48 -7.43
N CYS A 175 -9.80 14.21 -7.03
CA CYS A 175 -10.78 13.59 -6.13
C CYS A 175 -10.34 13.51 -4.66
N PHE A 176 -9.04 13.53 -4.36
CA PHE A 176 -8.55 13.50 -2.99
C PHE A 176 -8.46 14.94 -2.44
N PRO A 177 -8.92 15.22 -1.20
CA PRO A 177 -8.91 16.57 -0.66
C PRO A 177 -7.46 17.08 -0.50
N PRO A 178 -7.18 18.36 -0.78
CA PRO A 178 -5.86 18.94 -0.56
C PRO A 178 -5.38 18.70 0.88
N LEU A 179 -4.20 18.10 1.01
CA LEU A 179 -3.65 17.74 2.31
C LEU A 179 -3.20 18.99 3.08
N LYS A 180 -3.58 19.06 4.36
CA LYS A 180 -3.17 20.14 5.26
C LYS A 180 -1.96 19.71 6.06
N ALA A 181 -1.01 20.62 6.28
CA ALA A 181 0.17 20.35 7.12
C ALA A 181 -0.22 19.88 8.54
N SER A 182 -1.32 20.40 9.09
CA SER A 182 -1.86 19.99 10.40
C SER A 182 -2.39 18.56 10.44
N TRP A 183 -2.61 17.93 9.29
CA TRP A 183 -2.95 16.50 9.19
C TRP A 183 -1.72 15.60 9.25
N VAL A 184 -0.50 16.15 9.32
CA VAL A 184 0.75 15.39 9.45
C VAL A 184 0.85 14.27 8.39
N PRO A 185 0.80 14.61 7.08
CA PRO A 185 0.89 13.61 6.04
C PRO A 185 2.27 12.95 6.01
N VAL A 186 2.29 11.62 6.06
CA VAL A 186 3.52 10.82 5.95
C VAL A 186 3.33 9.83 4.81
N THR A 187 4.17 9.95 3.78
CA THR A 187 4.20 9.03 2.63
C THR A 187 5.30 7.98 2.80
N GLU A 188 5.13 6.81 2.19
CA GLU A 188 6.11 5.71 2.20
C GLU A 188 6.55 5.29 3.63
N GLY A 189 5.64 5.40 4.60
CA GLY A 189 5.88 5.14 6.02
C GLY A 189 6.28 3.68 6.26
N ARG A 190 7.52 3.45 6.71
CA ARG A 190 8.01 2.09 7.03
C ARG A 190 7.40 1.58 8.32
N LEU A 191 6.93 0.34 8.27
CA LEU A 191 6.40 -0.42 9.39
C LEU A 191 7.31 -1.61 9.67
N ARG A 192 7.61 -1.84 10.95
CA ARG A 192 8.41 -2.99 11.41
C ARG A 192 7.97 -3.37 12.82
N ALA A 193 7.78 -4.66 13.04
CA ALA A 193 7.68 -5.28 14.36
C ALA A 193 8.50 -6.58 14.37
N GLU A 194 9.10 -6.87 15.51
CA GLU A 194 9.94 -8.06 15.74
C GLU A 194 9.26 -8.94 16.78
N LEU A 195 9.21 -10.24 16.52
CA LEU A 195 8.62 -11.24 17.40
C LEU A 195 9.66 -12.32 17.69
N LEU A 196 9.49 -13.02 18.82
CA LEU A 196 10.31 -14.17 19.23
C LEU A 196 11.82 -13.83 19.27
N GLY A 197 12.13 -12.63 19.78
CA GLY A 197 13.50 -12.13 19.87
C GLY A 197 14.15 -11.86 18.50
N GLY A 198 13.37 -11.41 17.52
CA GLY A 198 13.87 -11.02 16.19
C GLY A 198 13.84 -12.14 15.15
N ARG A 199 13.39 -13.34 15.50
CA ARG A 199 13.28 -14.50 14.58
C ARG A 199 12.19 -14.34 13.52
N ILE A 200 11.15 -13.58 13.83
CA ILE A 200 10.09 -13.23 12.88
C ILE A 200 10.02 -11.72 12.78
N ILE A 201 10.05 -11.22 11.54
CA ILE A 201 9.96 -9.79 11.24
C ILE A 201 8.69 -9.55 10.44
N LEU A 202 7.78 -8.77 11.02
CA LEU A 202 6.65 -8.23 10.29
C LEU A 202 7.06 -6.89 9.68
N ALA A 203 6.99 -6.76 8.36
CA ALA A 203 7.42 -5.55 7.66
C ALA A 203 6.38 -5.07 6.66
N GLY A 204 6.27 -3.75 6.53
CA GLY A 204 5.33 -3.12 5.62
C GLY A 204 5.73 -1.70 5.25
N ARG A 205 5.02 -1.15 4.27
CA ARG A 205 5.14 0.26 3.88
C ARG A 205 3.78 0.80 3.50
N THR A 206 3.34 1.85 4.20
CA THR A 206 2.08 2.53 3.91
C THR A 206 2.29 3.59 2.83
N ASP A 207 1.39 3.71 1.86
CA ASP A 207 1.48 4.75 0.84
C ASP A 207 1.27 6.14 1.44
N LEU A 208 0.25 6.30 2.30
CA LEU A 208 -0.04 7.54 3.01
C LEU A 208 -0.59 7.26 4.41
N SER A 209 -0.15 8.02 5.41
CA SER A 209 -0.82 8.10 6.70
C SER A 209 -1.06 9.54 7.11
N LEU A 210 -2.19 9.77 7.79
CA LEU A 210 -2.63 11.08 8.25
C LEU A 210 -2.88 11.03 9.75
N GLY A 211 -2.39 12.02 10.47
CA GLY A 211 -2.61 12.22 11.90
C GLY A 211 -1.61 11.47 12.78
N ARG A 212 -1.71 11.75 14.08
CA ARG A 212 -0.88 11.17 15.15
C ARG A 212 -1.76 10.77 16.32
N SER A 213 -1.47 9.64 16.95
CA SER A 213 -2.13 9.22 18.19
C SER A 213 -1.84 10.22 19.32
N GLU A 214 -2.73 10.29 20.31
CA GLU A 214 -2.62 11.18 21.48
C GLU A 214 -3.00 10.40 22.73
N GLY A 215 -2.02 10.12 23.59
CA GLY A 215 -2.21 9.10 24.63
C GLY A 215 -2.69 7.80 23.99
N ASN A 216 -3.76 7.21 24.53
CA ASN A 216 -4.40 6.02 24.00
C ASN A 216 -5.54 6.30 23.01
N THR A 217 -5.75 7.57 22.65
CA THR A 217 -6.76 7.98 21.67
C THR A 217 -6.21 7.79 20.26
N ALA A 218 -6.86 6.91 19.49
CA ALA A 218 -6.50 6.65 18.11
C ALA A 218 -7.01 7.79 17.21
N ARG A 219 -6.08 8.48 16.54
CA ARG A 219 -6.41 9.58 15.61
C ARG A 219 -5.90 9.33 14.19
N LYS A 220 -4.90 8.46 14.04
CA LYS A 220 -4.21 8.19 12.78
C LYS A 220 -5.11 7.41 11.80
N VAL A 221 -5.04 7.76 10.53
CA VAL A 221 -5.61 7.01 9.40
C VAL A 221 -4.46 6.48 8.53
N VAL A 222 -4.53 5.21 8.14
CA VAL A 222 -3.57 4.60 7.20
C VAL A 222 -4.28 4.35 5.87
N ILE A 223 -3.67 4.76 4.77
CA ILE A 223 -4.24 4.73 3.44
C ILE A 223 -3.29 3.95 2.51
N ASP A 224 -3.81 2.95 1.82
CA ASP A 224 -3.12 2.22 0.75
C ASP A 224 -3.75 2.63 -0.58
N LEU A 225 -2.94 3.12 -1.51
CA LEU A 225 -3.36 3.54 -2.84
C LEU A 225 -3.40 2.31 -3.75
N LYS A 226 -4.49 2.17 -4.51
CA LYS A 226 -4.70 1.04 -5.41
C LYS A 226 -4.88 1.53 -6.83
N THR A 227 -4.10 0.99 -7.75
CA THR A 227 -4.07 1.42 -9.16
C THR A 227 -5.04 0.63 -10.05
N GLY A 228 -5.68 -0.40 -9.49
CA GLY A 228 -6.75 -1.18 -10.11
C GLY A 228 -7.84 -1.51 -9.09
N GLY A 229 -8.87 -2.23 -9.54
CA GLY A 229 -10.14 -2.37 -8.81
C GLY A 229 -10.09 -3.15 -7.48
N PHE A 230 -11.26 -3.20 -6.84
CA PHE A 230 -11.46 -3.82 -5.53
C PHE A 230 -10.98 -5.29 -5.47
N SER A 231 -10.30 -5.60 -4.35
CA SER A 231 -9.98 -6.96 -3.93
C SER A 231 -10.15 -7.06 -2.43
N SER A 232 -10.75 -8.15 -1.95
CA SER A 232 -10.87 -8.40 -0.51
C SER A 232 -9.51 -8.49 0.19
N ALA A 233 -8.45 -8.90 -0.52
CA ALA A 233 -7.08 -8.92 0.00
C ALA A 233 -6.57 -7.52 0.38
N HIS A 234 -7.10 -6.45 -0.24
CA HIS A 234 -6.70 -5.08 0.10
C HIS A 234 -7.11 -4.68 1.52
N LEU A 235 -8.23 -5.21 2.02
CA LEU A 235 -8.63 -5.00 3.41
C LEU A 235 -7.67 -5.73 4.35
N ASP A 236 -7.38 -7.00 4.06
CA ASP A 236 -6.44 -7.80 4.87
C ASP A 236 -5.03 -7.20 4.92
N ASP A 237 -4.53 -6.65 3.80
CA ASP A 237 -3.26 -5.95 3.73
C ASP A 237 -3.22 -4.76 4.72
N LEU A 238 -4.30 -3.99 4.79
CA LEU A 238 -4.43 -2.85 5.68
C LEU A 238 -4.60 -3.25 7.14
N ARG A 239 -5.32 -4.35 7.42
CA ARG A 239 -5.40 -4.93 8.77
C ARG A 239 -4.04 -5.36 9.27
N PHE A 240 -3.20 -5.93 8.40
CA PHE A 240 -1.81 -6.26 8.71
C PHE A 240 -0.98 -5.00 9.03
N TYR A 241 -1.14 -3.92 8.27
CA TYR A 241 -0.49 -2.64 8.59
C TYR A 241 -0.98 -2.03 9.90
N ALA A 242 -2.27 -2.07 10.18
CA ALA A 242 -2.83 -1.64 11.46
C ALA A 242 -2.27 -2.44 12.63
N LEU A 243 -2.11 -3.76 12.47
CA LEU A 243 -1.46 -4.62 13.47
C LEU A 243 -0.01 -4.16 13.71
N ILE A 244 0.83 -4.06 12.68
CA ILE A 244 2.25 -3.66 12.87
C ILE A 244 2.36 -2.27 13.53
N GLU A 245 1.54 -1.30 13.09
CA GLU A 245 1.53 0.04 13.68
C GLU A 245 1.13 -0.01 15.17
N THR A 246 0.18 -0.88 15.53
CA THR A 246 -0.23 -1.10 16.93
C THR A 246 0.89 -1.72 17.74
N LEU A 247 1.58 -2.74 17.24
CA LEU A 247 2.72 -3.36 17.92
C LEU A 247 3.85 -2.34 18.16
N ARG A 248 4.05 -1.41 17.20
CA ARG A 248 5.08 -0.38 17.27
C ARG A 248 4.73 0.76 18.22
N LEU A 249 3.53 1.33 18.10
CA LEU A 249 3.10 2.56 18.80
C LEU A 249 2.23 2.32 20.03
N GLY A 250 1.65 1.13 20.16
CA GLY A 250 0.77 0.74 21.26
C GLY A 250 -0.65 1.25 21.15
N VAL A 251 -0.93 2.05 20.12
CA VAL A 251 -2.25 2.56 19.80
C VAL A 251 -2.48 2.33 18.32
N PRO A 252 -3.57 1.66 17.92
CA PRO A 252 -3.85 1.43 16.52
C PRO A 252 -4.15 2.74 15.77
N PRO A 253 -4.03 2.75 14.43
CA PRO A 253 -4.76 3.73 13.64
C PRO A 253 -6.27 3.54 13.90
N ARG A 254 -7.06 4.62 13.89
CA ARG A 254 -8.53 4.50 14.08
C ARG A 254 -9.23 3.93 12.85
N LEU A 255 -8.64 4.15 11.68
CA LEU A 255 -9.23 3.84 10.39
C LEU A 255 -8.12 3.43 9.43
N THR A 256 -8.40 2.43 8.62
CA THR A 256 -7.62 2.14 7.42
C THR A 256 -8.48 2.37 6.19
N ALA A 257 -7.89 2.77 5.06
CA ALA A 257 -8.64 2.92 3.81
C ALA A 257 -7.84 2.46 2.60
N SER A 258 -8.47 1.69 1.72
CA SER A 258 -7.98 1.52 0.36
C SER A 258 -8.51 2.68 -0.49
N TYR A 259 -7.63 3.43 -1.16
CA TYR A 259 -8.04 4.48 -2.08
C TYR A 259 -7.80 4.04 -3.53
N TYR A 260 -8.89 3.84 -4.26
CA TYR A 260 -8.89 3.32 -5.62
C TYR A 260 -8.70 4.45 -6.62
N LEU A 261 -7.49 4.53 -7.21
CA LEU A 261 -7.08 5.59 -8.14
C LEU A 261 -7.76 5.48 -9.51
N ASP A 262 -8.36 4.33 -9.84
CA ASP A 262 -9.19 4.15 -11.03
C ASP A 262 -10.62 4.70 -10.86
N ALA A 263 -11.11 4.74 -9.62
CA ALA A 263 -12.46 5.20 -9.29
C ALA A 263 -12.50 6.55 -8.55
N GLY A 264 -11.37 7.02 -8.01
CA GLY A 264 -11.31 8.20 -7.14
C GLY A 264 -12.03 8.01 -5.80
N ARG A 265 -12.14 6.77 -5.30
CA ARG A 265 -12.96 6.43 -4.13
C ARG A 265 -12.17 5.78 -3.00
N ALA A 266 -12.51 6.17 -1.77
CA ALA A 266 -12.02 5.53 -0.56
C ALA A 266 -12.95 4.39 -0.13
N GLN A 267 -12.37 3.28 0.31
CA GLN A 267 -13.06 2.23 1.03
C GLN A 267 -12.46 2.10 2.43
N PRO A 268 -13.13 2.66 3.45
CA PRO A 268 -12.64 2.65 4.81
C PRO A 268 -13.01 1.36 5.56
N GLU A 269 -12.20 1.03 6.56
CA GLU A 269 -12.51 0.05 7.61
C GLU A 269 -12.09 0.63 8.96
N ALA A 270 -13.02 0.63 9.92
CA ALA A 270 -12.74 0.99 11.30
C ALA A 270 -11.86 -0.08 11.94
N VAL A 271 -10.76 0.35 12.56
CA VAL A 271 -9.89 -0.57 13.29
C VAL A 271 -10.47 -0.78 14.67
N THR A 272 -10.75 -2.03 15.00
CA THR A 272 -11.25 -2.46 16.30
C THR A 272 -10.34 -3.53 16.87
N GLU A 273 -10.43 -3.83 18.16
CA GLU A 273 -9.71 -4.96 18.74
C GLU A 273 -10.02 -6.28 18.04
N GLY A 274 -11.28 -6.49 17.63
CA GLY A 274 -11.67 -7.67 16.85
C GLY A 274 -10.95 -7.76 15.51
N VAL A 275 -10.78 -6.63 14.81
CA VAL A 275 -10.00 -6.56 13.56
C VAL A 275 -8.52 -6.88 13.82
N LEU A 276 -7.94 -6.33 14.89
CA LEU A 276 -6.53 -6.59 15.24
C LEU A 276 -6.29 -8.05 15.62
N ARG A 277 -7.19 -8.67 16.42
CA ARG A 277 -7.09 -10.10 16.75
C ARG A 277 -7.32 -11.01 15.55
N SER A 278 -8.18 -10.61 14.61
CA SER A 278 -8.30 -11.29 13.31
C SER A 278 -7.00 -11.22 12.51
N ALA A 279 -6.36 -10.03 12.49
CA ALA A 279 -5.06 -9.85 11.85
C ALA A 279 -3.97 -10.70 12.52
N VAL A 280 -3.95 -10.80 13.86
CA VAL A 280 -3.04 -11.68 14.61
C VAL A 280 -3.17 -13.13 14.13
N LYS A 281 -4.39 -13.68 14.14
CA LYS A 281 -4.66 -15.06 13.70
C LYS A 281 -4.23 -15.30 12.26
N ARG A 282 -4.56 -14.36 11.37
CA ARG A 282 -4.20 -14.44 9.96
C ARG A 282 -2.69 -14.37 9.76
N THR A 283 -1.99 -13.49 10.48
CA THR A 283 -0.53 -13.38 10.43
C THR A 283 0.15 -14.64 10.97
N ALA A 284 -0.33 -15.21 12.07
CA ALA A 284 0.22 -16.45 12.63
C ALA A 284 0.02 -17.66 11.69
N ASP A 285 -1.18 -17.85 11.15
CA ASP A 285 -1.46 -18.90 10.15
C ASP A 285 -0.60 -18.71 8.89
N GLY A 286 -0.45 -17.47 8.42
CA GLY A 286 0.40 -17.14 7.29
C GLY A 286 1.88 -17.41 7.55
N ALA A 287 2.41 -17.02 8.72
CA ALA A 287 3.80 -17.26 9.13
C ALA A 287 4.13 -18.77 9.09
N ARG A 288 3.25 -19.59 9.66
CA ARG A 288 3.38 -21.04 9.67
C ARG A 288 3.40 -21.63 8.27
N LYS A 289 2.44 -21.23 7.42
CA LYS A 289 2.39 -21.67 6.01
C LYS A 289 3.66 -21.29 5.25
N LEU A 290 4.13 -20.05 5.42
CA LEU A 290 5.33 -19.55 4.76
C LEU A 290 6.56 -20.36 5.19
N HIS A 291 6.71 -20.63 6.50
CA HIS A 291 7.79 -21.45 7.04
C HIS A 291 7.73 -22.89 6.51
N GLU A 292 6.60 -23.58 6.68
CA GLU A 292 6.42 -24.98 6.26
C GLU A 292 6.66 -25.19 4.76
N LEU A 293 6.23 -24.23 3.92
CA LEU A 293 6.51 -24.25 2.48
C LEU A 293 7.99 -24.02 2.19
N ALA A 294 8.65 -23.13 2.94
CA ALA A 294 10.07 -22.84 2.74
C ALA A 294 10.97 -24.03 3.12
N VAL A 295 10.64 -24.76 4.19
CA VAL A 295 11.39 -25.95 4.64
C VAL A 295 10.91 -27.27 4.01
N GLY A 296 9.87 -27.22 3.17
CA GLY A 296 9.37 -28.37 2.41
C GLY A 296 8.58 -29.40 3.24
N THR A 297 8.12 -29.05 4.44
CA THR A 297 7.29 -29.92 5.30
C THR A 297 5.81 -29.88 4.93
N ARG A 298 5.40 -28.94 4.06
CA ARG A 298 4.04 -28.80 3.54
C ARG A 298 4.00 -28.91 2.03
N ALA A 299 3.09 -29.75 1.52
CA ALA A 299 2.74 -29.75 0.10
C ALA A 299 1.86 -28.54 -0.23
N PRO A 300 2.16 -27.78 -1.31
CA PRO A 300 1.43 -26.56 -1.63
C PRO A 300 -0.02 -26.86 -2.06
N ILE A 301 -0.97 -26.16 -1.44
CA ILE A 301 -2.39 -26.26 -1.78
C ILE A 301 -2.75 -25.27 -2.90
N ALA A 302 -3.28 -25.79 -4.02
CA ALA A 302 -3.84 -24.99 -5.09
C ALA A 302 -5.25 -24.50 -4.74
N ARG A 303 -5.50 -23.19 -4.87
CA ARG A 303 -6.80 -22.56 -4.66
C ARG A 303 -7.10 -21.68 -5.89
N PRO A 304 -7.77 -22.24 -6.90
CA PRO A 304 -7.98 -21.51 -8.14
C PRO A 304 -8.91 -20.30 -7.94
N SER A 305 -8.61 -19.21 -8.64
CA SER A 305 -9.38 -17.97 -8.61
C SER A 305 -9.18 -17.21 -9.92
N ARG A 306 -9.81 -16.03 -10.07
CA ARG A 306 -9.58 -15.17 -11.24
C ARG A 306 -8.10 -14.81 -11.43
N SER A 307 -7.31 -14.85 -10.36
CA SER A 307 -5.87 -14.62 -10.42
C SER A 307 -5.09 -15.69 -11.20
N CYS A 308 -5.70 -16.85 -11.48
CA CYS A 308 -5.09 -17.88 -12.34
C CYS A 308 -4.68 -17.34 -13.71
N ARG A 309 -5.41 -16.33 -14.25
CA ARG A 309 -5.11 -15.70 -15.55
C ARG A 309 -3.71 -15.10 -15.65
N TRP A 310 -3.11 -14.77 -14.50
CA TRP A 310 -1.79 -14.17 -14.41
C TRP A 310 -0.83 -15.04 -13.59
N CYS A 311 -1.20 -16.31 -13.33
CA CYS A 311 -0.36 -17.22 -12.56
C CYS A 311 0.76 -17.78 -13.43
N PRO A 312 2.03 -17.69 -12.99
CA PRO A 312 3.15 -18.19 -13.78
C PRO A 312 3.13 -19.71 -13.99
N ALA A 313 2.51 -20.46 -13.09
CA ALA A 313 2.37 -21.92 -13.18
C ALA A 313 1.10 -22.38 -13.90
N LEU A 314 0.32 -21.46 -14.52
CA LEU A 314 -0.96 -21.83 -15.16
C LEU A 314 -0.78 -22.95 -16.19
N ALA A 315 0.29 -22.90 -16.98
CA ALA A 315 0.58 -23.88 -18.03
C ALA A 315 0.64 -25.32 -17.50
N ASP A 316 1.05 -25.52 -16.25
CA ASP A 316 1.21 -26.85 -15.61
C ASP A 316 0.21 -27.10 -14.48
N CYS A 317 -0.66 -26.13 -14.18
CA CYS A 317 -1.61 -26.20 -13.06
C CYS A 317 -3.01 -26.64 -13.53
N GLY A 318 -3.30 -27.95 -13.43
CA GLY A 318 -4.62 -28.50 -13.80
C GLY A 318 -5.79 -27.82 -13.09
N ALA A 319 -5.67 -27.51 -11.79
CA ALA A 319 -6.72 -26.80 -11.05
C ALA A 319 -6.97 -25.38 -11.59
N GLY A 320 -5.92 -24.69 -12.05
CA GLY A 320 -6.00 -23.36 -12.64
C GLY A 320 -6.67 -23.37 -14.01
N ARG A 321 -6.27 -24.29 -14.90
CA ARG A 321 -6.85 -24.44 -16.25
C ARG A 321 -8.32 -24.85 -16.18
N ALA A 322 -8.65 -25.82 -15.33
CA ALA A 322 -10.04 -26.23 -15.09
C ALA A 322 -10.91 -25.06 -14.63
N PHE A 323 -10.42 -24.21 -13.73
CA PHE A 323 -11.16 -23.04 -13.25
C PHE A 323 -11.38 -21.97 -14.34
N LEU A 324 -10.42 -21.78 -15.24
CA LEU A 324 -10.55 -20.82 -16.35
C LEU A 324 -11.39 -21.36 -17.51
N GLY A 325 -11.74 -22.64 -17.49
CA GLY A 325 -12.49 -23.30 -18.57
C GLY A 325 -11.60 -23.70 -19.75
N GLU A 326 -10.28 -23.85 -19.54
CA GLU A 326 -9.33 -24.23 -20.59
C GLU A 326 -9.18 -25.75 -20.77
N ASP A 327 -9.76 -26.56 -19.87
CA ASP A 327 -9.78 -28.04 -19.94
C ASP A 327 -11.03 -28.60 -20.67
N SER A 328 -11.73 -27.82 -21.50
CA SER A 328 -12.74 -28.37 -22.42
C SER A 328 -12.13 -28.63 -23.80
N SER A 329 -11.31 -29.67 -23.90
CA SER A 329 -10.90 -30.21 -25.20
C SER A 329 -11.96 -31.19 -25.72
N VAL A 330 -12.45 -30.89 -26.92
CA VAL A 330 -12.95 -31.80 -27.95
C VAL A 330 -14.40 -32.32 -27.80
N ASP A 331 -15.37 -31.57 -28.33
CA ASP A 331 -16.49 -32.19 -29.04
C ASP A 331 -16.08 -32.35 -30.51
N VAL A 332 -15.61 -33.55 -30.85
CA VAL A 332 -15.74 -34.09 -32.21
C VAL A 332 -17.24 -34.28 -32.40
N PHE A 333 -17.88 -33.42 -33.19
CA PHE A 333 -19.12 -33.82 -33.83
C PHE A 333 -18.77 -34.46 -35.17
N ASP A 334 -19.04 -35.76 -35.20
CA ASP A 334 -18.93 -36.67 -36.32
C ASP A 334 -19.46 -36.09 -37.62
N ASN A 335 -18.82 -36.50 -38.71
CA ASN A 335 -19.40 -36.47 -40.05
C ASN A 335 -20.72 -37.25 -40.05
N ASP A 336 -21.78 -36.61 -40.56
CA ASP A 336 -22.69 -37.20 -41.54
C ASP A 336 -23.29 -36.09 -42.42
#